data_AF-A0A947GYS8-F1
#
_entry.id   AF-A0A947GYS8-F1
#
_cell.length_a   1.000
_cell.length_b   1.000
_cell.length_c   1.000
_cell.angle_alpha   90.00
_cell.angle_beta   90.00
_cell.angle_gamma   90.00
#
_symmetry.space_group_name_H-M   'P 1'
#
loop_
_entity.id
_entity.type
_entity.pdbx_description
1 polymer ?
#
loop_
_entity_poly.entity_id
_entity_poly.type
_entity_poly.pdbx_seq_one_letter_code
_entity_poly.pdbx_strand_id
1 'polypeptide(L)'
;MKPDCRLPAVLLVTLLGACAVPPEAPAETPAPPASPATNETLAVAPVQAAQASAVPASAPPLTLEAIDTVVVIYAGSRSFDHLFGLFPGANGIPGKNPASQGQPAPQKDVDGSVLPVLPPIWNGLTANGQPLMLTQAQSVGLPNAVFQLDAPQGIGKSGVSVPPSTTTRGLPRRHYQHLMQVNGGANDRFAAYSDGGALSMGHHDGSSLALWKLAQRYTLADHFFMGAFGGSFLNHHYLVCACAPTYPNADSSPAQGLISAIDVDERGRFVRLTPAPNTPASALAGPPRFLRDGALTPKDANGVFHAVNTMQPPYQPSGAPPVAGVDPRLADPARPSTLPPQTQPTIGDRLSAKGVSWAWYAGAWATVSAGTPEARAQIYRGKAHFQPHQQPFNYYAAFDPITKAEARAQHLRDFDSRFLADAAAGTLPSVSFYKPQASLSQQAGIANLSDGDAHLAEVVAKLEQSPQWPRMLIVITHDDNGGFYDHAPVPRGDRFGPGSRVPAIIVSPFAKKGFVDKTPYDTGSILRFITRRWALEPLPGLVERDEALRRNGAAPMGDLSGALDLAASGR
;
A
#
# COMPACT_ATOMS: atom_id res chain seq x y z
N MET A 1 5.44 -61.41 15.06
CA MET A 1 5.60 -62.09 16.35
C MET A 1 5.14 -61.16 17.46
N LYS A 2 3.93 -61.35 17.96
CA LYS A 2 3.52 -61.06 19.35
C LYS A 2 3.92 -62.30 20.19
N PRO A 3 4.21 -62.18 21.50
CA PRO A 3 3.11 -62.34 22.47
C PRO A 3 3.21 -61.51 23.77
N ASP A 4 2.03 -61.37 24.37
CA ASP A 4 1.71 -60.88 25.73
C ASP A 4 2.10 -61.88 26.84
N CYS A 5 2.26 -61.39 28.09
CA CYS A 5 1.90 -62.06 29.35
C CYS A 5 2.12 -61.11 30.55
N ARG A 6 1.08 -60.54 31.18
CA ARG A 6 0.26 -61.01 32.34
C ARG A 6 0.82 -60.69 33.75
N LEU A 7 -0.01 -59.94 34.51
CA LEU A 7 -0.13 -59.68 35.98
C LEU A 7 -0.07 -60.97 36.87
N PRO A 8 -0.05 -60.96 38.25
CA PRO A 8 -0.83 -60.08 39.17
C PRO A 8 -0.30 -59.81 40.62
N ALA A 9 -1.03 -58.97 41.38
CA ALA A 9 -1.17 -59.03 42.86
C ALA A 9 -2.45 -58.25 43.26
N VAL A 10 -3.59 -58.93 43.47
CA VAL A 10 -4.21 -59.40 44.75
C VAL A 10 -4.86 -58.28 45.60
N LEU A 11 -6.12 -58.58 45.95
CA LEU A 11 -7.22 -57.78 46.49
C LEU A 11 -7.43 -58.12 47.98
N LEU A 12 -7.90 -57.17 48.80
CA LEU A 12 -8.70 -57.49 49.99
C LEU A 12 -9.85 -56.47 50.16
N VAL A 13 -11.03 -57.00 50.52
CA VAL A 13 -12.36 -56.38 50.59
C VAL A 13 -12.89 -56.47 52.02
N THR A 14 -13.63 -55.43 52.49
CA THR A 14 -14.92 -55.46 53.26
C THR A 14 -15.28 -54.03 53.74
N LEU A 15 -16.37 -53.35 53.29
CA LEU A 15 -17.78 -53.28 53.79
C LEU A 15 -17.87 -52.77 55.26
N LEU A 16 -18.58 -51.71 55.68
CA LEU A 16 -19.96 -51.21 55.45
C LEU A 16 -20.13 -49.76 55.99
N GLY A 17 -21.11 -48.99 55.47
CA GLY A 17 -21.63 -47.78 56.12
C GLY A 17 -22.37 -46.82 55.17
N ALA A 18 -23.70 -46.91 55.12
CA ALA A 18 -24.60 -46.19 54.21
C ALA A 18 -25.00 -44.78 54.69
N CYS A 19 -25.32 -43.87 53.74
CA CYS A 19 -26.59 -43.14 53.62
C CYS A 19 -26.56 -42.19 52.42
N ALA A 20 -27.63 -42.21 51.61
CA ALA A 20 -27.82 -41.47 50.36
C ALA A 20 -28.85 -40.31 50.58
N VAL A 21 -28.58 -39.07 50.11
CA VAL A 21 -29.18 -38.34 48.94
C VAL A 21 -30.54 -37.66 49.34
N PRO A 22 -31.01 -36.46 48.84
CA PRO A 22 -30.71 -35.79 47.56
C PRO A 22 -30.78 -34.20 47.64
N PRO A 23 -31.15 -33.40 46.60
CA PRO A 23 -30.58 -32.05 46.35
C PRO A 23 -31.62 -30.90 46.41
N GLU A 24 -31.21 -29.63 46.21
CA GLU A 24 -32.15 -28.55 45.87
C GLU A 24 -31.49 -27.37 45.15
N ALA A 25 -32.26 -26.73 44.24
CA ALA A 25 -31.91 -25.56 43.43
C ALA A 25 -32.87 -24.37 43.78
N PRO A 26 -32.96 -23.26 43.01
CA PRO A 26 -32.48 -21.92 43.33
C PRO A 26 -33.58 -20.86 43.64
N ALA A 27 -33.23 -19.68 44.20
CA ALA A 27 -34.07 -18.45 44.13
C ALA A 27 -33.35 -17.12 44.47
N GLU A 28 -33.52 -16.14 43.57
CA GLU A 28 -33.83 -14.69 43.66
C GLU A 28 -33.18 -13.65 44.64
N THR A 29 -33.21 -12.42 44.13
CA THR A 29 -32.67 -11.08 44.52
C THR A 29 -33.05 -10.47 45.88
N PRO A 30 -32.33 -9.40 46.32
CA PRO A 30 -33.05 -8.18 46.73
C PRO A 30 -32.41 -6.83 46.35
N ALA A 31 -33.24 -5.78 46.35
CA ALA A 31 -32.94 -4.34 46.15
C ALA A 31 -32.75 -3.59 47.52
N PRO A 32 -32.43 -2.27 47.56
CA PRO A 32 -31.45 -1.65 48.49
C PRO A 32 -32.04 -0.95 49.74
N PRO A 33 -31.21 -0.47 50.69
CA PRO A 33 -31.63 0.49 51.71
C PRO A 33 -31.16 1.94 51.45
N ALA A 34 -31.88 2.86 52.10
CA ALA A 34 -31.95 4.31 51.91
C ALA A 34 -30.80 5.15 52.52
N SER A 35 -30.72 6.41 52.09
CA SER A 35 -29.83 7.49 52.56
C SER A 35 -30.03 7.90 54.03
N PRO A 36 -29.08 8.69 54.58
CA PRO A 36 -29.46 10.04 54.98
C PRO A 36 -28.51 11.13 54.44
N ALA A 37 -29.10 12.32 54.28
CA ALA A 37 -28.47 13.53 53.79
C ALA A 37 -27.76 14.32 54.90
N THR A 38 -26.66 15.00 54.56
CA THR A 38 -26.35 16.35 55.04
C THR A 38 -25.56 17.09 53.97
N ASN A 39 -26.09 18.25 53.61
CA ASN A 39 -25.57 19.22 52.64
C ASN A 39 -24.24 19.83 53.10
N GLU A 40 -23.31 20.04 52.16
CA GLU A 40 -22.73 21.38 51.95
C GLU A 40 -22.28 21.57 50.49
N THR A 41 -22.57 22.78 50.02
CA THR A 41 -22.72 23.19 48.63
C THR A 41 -21.42 23.76 48.06
N LEU A 42 -21.04 23.36 46.84
CA LEU A 42 -20.24 24.19 45.93
C LEU A 42 -20.76 24.00 44.50
N ALA A 43 -21.10 25.13 43.88
CA ALA A 43 -21.96 25.26 42.72
C ALA A 43 -21.42 24.58 41.44
N VAL A 44 -22.31 23.88 40.72
CA VAL A 44 -22.12 23.49 39.32
C VAL A 44 -23.16 24.25 38.49
N ALA A 45 -22.69 25.11 37.59
CA ALA A 45 -23.52 25.75 36.58
C ALA A 45 -23.98 24.72 35.53
N PRO A 46 -25.20 24.82 34.96
CA PRO A 46 -25.68 23.86 33.99
C PRO A 46 -24.95 24.06 32.65
N VAL A 47 -24.25 23.04 32.18
CA VAL A 47 -23.83 22.98 30.77
C VAL A 47 -25.07 22.62 29.96
N GLN A 48 -25.61 23.63 29.30
CA GLN A 48 -26.70 23.52 28.35
C GLN A 48 -26.22 22.66 27.18
N ALA A 49 -26.89 21.54 26.94
CA ALA A 49 -26.65 20.69 25.79
C ALA A 49 -26.97 21.50 24.52
N ALA A 50 -25.94 21.97 23.83
CA ALA A 50 -26.08 22.57 22.52
C ALA A 50 -26.44 21.47 21.51
N GLN A 51 -27.57 21.64 20.85
CA GLN A 51 -27.99 20.82 19.72
C GLN A 51 -26.86 20.77 18.68
N ALA A 52 -26.50 19.56 18.26
CA ALA A 52 -25.58 19.36 17.17
C ALA A 52 -26.22 19.87 15.88
N SER A 53 -25.96 21.13 15.52
CA SER A 53 -26.24 21.65 14.19
C SER A 53 -25.46 20.81 13.18
N ALA A 54 -26.20 20.16 12.29
CA ALA A 54 -25.67 19.59 11.07
C ALA A 54 -24.87 20.68 10.34
N VAL A 55 -23.56 20.50 10.23
CA VAL A 55 -22.73 21.34 9.38
C VAL A 55 -23.18 21.10 7.95
N PRO A 56 -23.70 22.10 7.22
CA PRO A 56 -24.01 21.92 5.81
C PRO A 56 -22.70 21.64 5.07
N ALA A 57 -22.75 20.78 4.05
CA ALA A 57 -21.65 20.62 3.10
C ALA A 57 -21.24 22.01 2.59
N SER A 58 -20.12 22.53 3.07
CA SER A 58 -19.65 23.85 2.67
C SER A 58 -19.34 23.80 1.18
N ALA A 59 -19.94 24.72 0.42
CA ALA A 59 -19.56 25.04 -0.95
C ALA A 59 -18.02 25.12 -1.09
N PRO A 60 -17.44 24.81 -2.26
CA PRO A 60 -15.99 24.78 -2.41
C PRO A 60 -15.40 26.14 -1.98
N PRO A 61 -14.25 26.16 -1.26
CA PRO A 61 -13.50 27.39 -1.17
C PRO A 61 -13.19 27.80 -2.62
N LEU A 62 -13.49 29.05 -2.97
CA LEU A 62 -13.36 29.71 -4.29
C LEU A 62 -11.93 29.70 -4.87
N THR A 63 -11.19 28.60 -4.81
CA THR A 63 -9.74 28.58 -5.02
C THR A 63 -9.19 27.30 -5.66
N LEU A 64 -9.85 26.14 -5.57
CA LEU A 64 -9.38 24.93 -6.29
C LEU A 64 -9.54 25.09 -7.80
N GLU A 65 -10.56 25.85 -8.23
CA GLU A 65 -10.79 26.21 -9.63
C GLU A 65 -9.57 26.89 -10.27
N ALA A 66 -8.58 27.36 -9.49
CA ALA A 66 -7.31 27.88 -10.00
C ALA A 66 -6.41 26.82 -10.67
N ILE A 67 -6.69 25.53 -10.51
CA ILE A 67 -5.88 24.43 -11.03
C ILE A 67 -6.62 23.73 -12.17
N ASP A 68 -6.24 23.88 -13.43
CA ASP A 68 -6.94 23.25 -14.55
C ASP A 68 -6.37 21.90 -14.97
N THR A 69 -5.12 21.63 -14.57
CA THR A 69 -4.38 20.44 -14.96
C THR A 69 -3.81 19.74 -13.73
N VAL A 70 -4.13 18.47 -13.54
CA VAL A 70 -3.58 17.61 -12.48
C VAL A 70 -2.78 16.48 -13.15
N VAL A 71 -1.50 16.37 -12.79
CA VAL A 71 -0.63 15.27 -13.22
C VAL A 71 -0.27 14.42 -12.02
N VAL A 72 -0.60 13.13 -12.06
CA VAL A 72 -0.28 12.16 -11.00
C VAL A 72 0.83 11.25 -11.50
N ILE A 73 2.03 11.39 -10.95
CA ILE A 73 3.19 10.56 -11.25
C ILE A 73 3.27 9.47 -10.17
N TYR A 74 3.02 8.22 -10.56
CA TYR A 74 2.88 7.08 -9.65
C TYR A 74 4.06 6.11 -9.76
N ALA A 75 5.14 6.41 -9.04
CA ALA A 75 6.38 5.65 -9.00
C ALA A 75 6.22 4.26 -8.37
N GLY A 76 7.30 3.48 -8.44
CA GLY A 76 7.43 2.10 -7.97
C GLY A 76 8.44 1.97 -6.83
N SER A 77 8.25 0.93 -6.04
CA SER A 77 7.82 1.10 -4.66
C SER A 77 8.90 1.41 -3.63
N ARG A 78 8.63 2.33 -2.69
CA ARG A 78 9.52 2.72 -1.56
C ARG A 78 8.72 3.27 -0.39
N SER A 79 9.14 2.96 0.83
CA SER A 79 8.60 3.60 2.04
C SER A 79 9.15 5.02 2.18
N PHE A 80 8.45 5.86 2.95
CA PHE A 80 8.89 7.23 3.20
C PHE A 80 10.27 7.24 3.88
N ASP A 81 10.45 6.50 4.99
CA ASP A 81 11.71 6.46 5.71
C ASP A 81 12.88 5.92 4.88
N HIS A 82 12.62 5.02 3.91
CA HIS A 82 13.67 4.49 3.04
C HIS A 82 14.35 5.56 2.16
N LEU A 83 13.63 6.63 1.77
CA LEU A 83 14.17 7.68 0.88
C LEU A 83 14.25 9.07 1.54
N PHE A 84 13.25 9.43 2.32
CA PHE A 84 13.07 10.76 2.91
C PHE A 84 13.18 10.73 4.44
N GLY A 85 13.55 9.59 5.02
CA GLY A 85 13.70 9.43 6.47
C GLY A 85 14.69 10.41 7.09
N LEU A 86 15.68 10.89 6.34
CA LEU A 86 16.65 11.89 6.81
C LEU A 86 16.28 13.33 6.41
N PHE A 87 15.12 13.56 5.77
CA PHE A 87 14.75 14.88 5.24
C PHE A 87 14.53 15.90 6.37
N PRO A 88 15.22 17.06 6.36
CA PRO A 88 15.09 18.06 7.42
C PRO A 88 13.65 18.53 7.62
N GLY A 89 13.19 18.50 8.87
CA GLY A 89 11.83 18.93 9.23
C GLY A 89 10.74 17.88 9.00
N ALA A 90 11.06 16.74 8.35
CA ALA A 90 10.13 15.63 8.25
C ALA A 90 10.05 14.82 9.53
N ASN A 91 8.87 14.24 9.77
CA ASN A 91 8.69 13.13 10.69
C ASN A 91 9.40 11.90 10.07
N GLY A 92 10.72 11.90 10.11
CA GLY A 92 11.57 10.88 9.50
C GLY A 92 12.04 9.85 10.53
N ILE A 93 13.17 9.19 10.27
CA ILE A 93 13.65 8.06 11.08
C ILE A 93 13.94 8.50 12.53
N PRO A 94 13.29 7.87 13.54
CA PRO A 94 13.56 8.15 14.95
C PRO A 94 15.03 7.94 15.32
N GLY A 95 15.59 8.86 16.11
CA GLY A 95 17.00 8.84 16.53
C GLY A 95 18.02 9.19 15.44
N LYS A 96 17.60 9.37 14.18
CA LYS A 96 18.45 9.87 13.08
C LYS A 96 17.99 11.24 12.56
N ASN A 97 16.68 11.47 12.51
CA ASN A 97 16.09 12.73 12.09
C ASN A 97 15.64 13.54 13.31
N PRO A 98 16.13 14.77 13.52
CA PRO A 98 15.76 15.60 14.67
C PRO A 98 14.27 15.97 14.74
N ALA A 99 13.55 15.96 13.61
CA ALA A 99 12.14 16.30 13.54
C ALA A 99 11.21 15.06 13.61
N SER A 100 11.78 13.87 13.82
CA SER A 100 11.03 12.63 13.99
C SER A 100 10.13 12.67 15.23
N GLN A 101 8.96 12.04 15.11
CA GLN A 101 8.02 11.79 16.20
C GLN A 101 8.10 10.31 16.60
N GLY A 102 8.18 10.05 17.90
CA GLY A 102 8.28 8.69 18.43
C GLY A 102 9.71 8.29 18.79
N GLN A 103 9.89 7.01 19.07
CA GLN A 103 11.17 6.43 19.50
C GLN A 103 11.57 5.29 18.57
N PRO A 104 12.87 5.00 18.40
CA PRO A 104 13.31 3.81 17.69
C PRO A 104 12.68 2.56 18.31
N ALA A 105 11.82 1.87 17.53
CA ALA A 105 11.19 0.63 17.96
C ALA A 105 12.01 -0.56 17.46
N PRO A 106 12.45 -1.47 18.34
CA PRO A 106 13.16 -2.67 17.92
C PRO A 106 12.20 -3.61 17.18
N GLN A 107 12.72 -4.33 16.18
CA GLN A 107 11.96 -5.38 15.51
C GLN A 107 11.80 -6.59 16.43
N LYS A 108 10.67 -7.27 16.32
CA LYS A 108 10.29 -8.47 17.04
C LYS A 108 10.33 -9.68 16.13
N ASP A 109 10.56 -10.82 16.74
CA ASP A 109 10.51 -12.11 16.09
C ASP A 109 9.06 -12.60 15.94
N VAL A 110 8.88 -13.75 15.28
CA VAL A 110 7.59 -14.37 15.00
C VAL A 110 6.82 -14.78 16.25
N ASP A 111 7.52 -15.00 17.38
CA ASP A 111 6.93 -15.30 18.69
C ASP A 111 6.61 -14.04 19.51
N GLY A 112 6.96 -12.84 19.00
CA GLY A 112 6.77 -11.56 19.66
C GLY A 112 7.89 -11.14 20.61
N SER A 113 8.93 -11.94 20.79
CA SER A 113 10.15 -11.53 21.50
C SER A 113 10.90 -10.44 20.72
N VAL A 114 11.68 -9.61 21.41
CA VAL A 114 12.54 -8.62 20.76
C VAL A 114 13.73 -9.34 20.13
N LEU A 115 13.98 -9.09 18.84
CA LEU A 115 15.13 -9.67 18.16
C LEU A 115 16.45 -9.14 18.77
N PRO A 116 17.40 -10.00 19.15
CA PRO A 116 18.69 -9.55 19.70
C PRO A 116 19.56 -8.86 18.62
N VAL A 117 19.40 -9.30 17.36
CA VAL A 117 20.00 -8.75 16.14
C VAL A 117 19.00 -8.92 15.01
N LEU A 118 19.14 -8.18 13.91
CA LEU A 118 18.32 -8.45 12.74
C LEU A 118 18.67 -9.81 12.12
N PRO A 119 17.70 -10.53 11.53
CA PRO A 119 17.99 -11.68 10.69
C PRO A 119 18.90 -11.27 9.54
N PRO A 120 19.80 -12.14 9.08
CA PRO A 120 20.65 -11.82 7.95
C PRO A 120 19.79 -11.48 6.73
N ILE A 121 20.39 -10.77 5.79
CA ILE A 121 19.84 -10.53 4.46
C ILE A 121 19.86 -11.86 3.71
N TRP A 122 18.81 -12.65 3.89
CA TRP A 122 18.63 -13.96 3.26
C TRP A 122 18.83 -13.83 1.75
N ASN A 123 19.65 -14.68 1.14
CA ASN A 123 20.01 -14.64 -0.30
C ASN A 123 20.75 -13.37 -0.78
N GLY A 124 21.26 -12.53 0.12
CA GLY A 124 22.03 -11.34 -0.24
C GLY A 124 21.19 -10.13 -0.66
N LEU A 125 21.85 -8.97 -0.78
CA LEU A 125 21.19 -7.66 -0.84
C LEU A 125 20.80 -7.24 -2.25
N THR A 126 21.70 -7.42 -3.21
CA THR A 126 21.54 -6.87 -4.57
C THR A 126 20.76 -7.82 -5.46
N ALA A 127 20.13 -7.26 -6.50
CA ALA A 127 19.47 -8.07 -7.51
C ALA A 127 20.47 -8.95 -8.27
N ASN A 128 19.99 -10.08 -8.80
CA ASN A 128 20.83 -11.00 -9.57
C ASN A 128 21.50 -10.28 -10.75
N GLY A 129 22.79 -10.54 -10.95
CA GLY A 129 23.58 -9.95 -12.05
C GLY A 129 24.16 -8.56 -11.77
N GLN A 130 23.94 -7.99 -10.59
CA GLN A 130 24.63 -6.76 -10.18
C GLN A 130 26.11 -7.04 -9.87
N PRO A 131 27.05 -6.17 -10.28
CA PRO A 131 28.48 -6.34 -10.01
C PRO A 131 28.80 -6.13 -8.52
N LEU A 132 28.09 -5.21 -7.87
CA LEU A 132 28.16 -5.01 -6.44
C LEU A 132 27.30 -6.07 -5.75
N MET A 133 27.89 -6.84 -4.84
CA MET A 133 27.19 -7.88 -4.08
C MET A 133 27.52 -7.80 -2.60
N LEU A 134 26.48 -7.74 -1.76
CA LEU A 134 26.57 -8.00 -0.33
C LEU A 134 25.91 -9.35 -0.08
N THR A 135 26.71 -10.32 0.34
CA THR A 135 26.25 -11.70 0.59
C THR A 135 25.53 -11.81 1.94
N GLN A 136 24.70 -12.85 2.09
CA GLN A 136 24.04 -13.14 3.36
C GLN A 136 25.03 -13.21 4.54
N ALA A 137 26.18 -13.87 4.37
CA ALA A 137 27.20 -14.02 5.40
C ALA A 137 27.74 -12.67 5.91
N GLN A 138 27.86 -11.68 5.02
CA GLN A 138 28.34 -10.33 5.36
C GLN A 138 27.30 -9.48 6.10
N SER A 139 26.05 -9.94 6.20
CA SER A 139 24.95 -9.25 6.88
C SER A 139 24.57 -9.84 8.23
N VAL A 140 25.24 -10.90 8.67
CA VAL A 140 24.96 -11.55 9.96
C VAL A 140 25.29 -10.61 11.11
N GLY A 141 24.41 -10.56 12.11
CA GLY A 141 24.66 -9.80 13.35
C GLY A 141 24.44 -8.29 13.24
N LEU A 142 23.72 -7.83 12.21
CA LEU A 142 23.30 -6.43 12.13
C LEU A 142 22.51 -6.04 13.39
N PRO A 143 22.79 -4.87 14.01
CA PRO A 143 22.00 -4.39 15.15
C PRO A 143 20.52 -4.32 14.81
N ASN A 144 19.65 -4.58 15.80
CA ASN A 144 18.20 -4.46 15.66
C ASN A 144 17.74 -2.99 15.56
N ALA A 145 18.08 -2.37 14.44
CA ALA A 145 17.80 -0.98 14.11
C ALA A 145 17.84 -0.77 12.60
N VAL A 146 17.22 0.31 12.13
CA VAL A 146 17.38 0.79 10.75
C VAL A 146 18.84 1.18 10.45
N PHE A 147 19.30 0.84 9.26
CA PHE A 147 20.68 1.10 8.82
C PHE A 147 20.73 1.72 7.43
N GLN A 148 21.77 2.50 7.19
CA GLN A 148 21.96 3.20 5.93
C GLN A 148 22.68 2.29 4.92
N LEU A 149 22.09 2.14 3.73
CA LEU A 149 22.57 1.27 2.66
C LEU A 149 23.81 1.83 1.97
N ASP A 150 23.85 3.14 1.78
CA ASP A 150 24.91 3.90 1.12
C ASP A 150 25.92 4.52 2.10
N ALA A 151 25.98 4.00 3.33
CA ALA A 151 26.90 4.50 4.35
C ALA A 151 28.37 4.37 3.87
N PRO A 152 29.23 5.41 4.01
CA PRO A 152 30.62 5.35 3.54
C PRO A 152 31.46 4.21 4.13
N GLN A 153 31.19 3.85 5.39
CA GLN A 153 31.83 2.75 6.11
C GLN A 153 31.29 1.35 5.74
N GLY A 154 30.25 1.30 4.90
CA GLY A 154 29.54 0.08 4.50
C GLY A 154 28.57 -0.47 5.55
N ILE A 155 27.73 -1.40 5.11
CA ILE A 155 26.67 -2.02 5.92
C ILE A 155 27.28 -3.02 6.90
N GLY A 156 27.02 -2.91 8.21
CA GLY A 156 27.42 -3.94 9.18
C GLY A 156 28.92 -4.25 9.26
N LYS A 157 29.78 -3.24 9.10
CA LYS A 157 31.25 -3.40 8.98
C LYS A 157 31.72 -4.24 7.78
N SER A 158 30.86 -4.48 6.79
CA SER A 158 31.22 -5.22 5.57
C SER A 158 32.19 -4.47 4.65
N GLY A 159 32.32 -3.14 4.82
CA GLY A 159 33.01 -2.28 3.86
C GLY A 159 32.26 -2.10 2.53
N VAL A 160 31.06 -2.66 2.39
CA VAL A 160 30.24 -2.57 1.19
C VAL A 160 29.17 -1.48 1.37
N SER A 161 29.30 -0.40 0.60
CA SER A 161 28.30 0.65 0.46
C SER A 161 27.48 0.39 -0.81
N VAL A 162 26.15 0.44 -0.70
CA VAL A 162 25.21 0.19 -1.80
C VAL A 162 24.59 1.53 -2.23
N PRO A 163 25.14 2.19 -3.27
CA PRO A 163 24.63 3.47 -3.73
C PRO A 163 23.26 3.34 -4.40
N PRO A 164 22.49 4.44 -4.51
CA PRO A 164 21.20 4.46 -5.21
C PRO A 164 21.22 3.96 -6.67
N SER A 165 22.39 3.95 -7.32
CA SER A 165 22.58 3.42 -8.67
C SER A 165 22.64 1.89 -8.75
N THR A 166 22.72 1.20 -7.60
CA THR A 166 22.69 -0.26 -7.53
C THR A 166 21.26 -0.76 -7.35
N THR A 167 20.87 -1.77 -8.14
CA THR A 167 19.55 -2.39 -7.99
C THR A 167 19.56 -3.36 -6.81
N THR A 168 18.78 -3.07 -5.77
CA THR A 168 18.54 -4.00 -4.65
C THR A 168 17.59 -5.12 -5.07
N ARG A 169 17.57 -6.23 -4.33
CA ARG A 169 16.54 -7.26 -4.53
C ARG A 169 15.16 -6.72 -4.13
N GLY A 170 14.11 -7.21 -4.79
CA GLY A 170 12.74 -7.01 -4.34
C GLY A 170 12.46 -7.71 -3.01
N LEU A 171 11.59 -7.11 -2.21
CA LEU A 171 11.10 -7.65 -0.93
C LEU A 171 9.63 -8.07 -1.05
N PRO A 172 9.12 -8.88 -0.11
CA PRO A 172 7.71 -9.18 -0.07
C PRO A 172 6.89 -7.93 0.25
N ARG A 173 5.91 -7.67 -0.62
CA ARG A 173 4.92 -6.59 -0.55
C ARG A 173 3.52 -7.19 -0.69
N ARG A 174 3.28 -8.31 -0.01
CA ARG A 174 2.01 -9.05 -0.08
C ARG A 174 1.08 -8.58 1.03
N HIS A 175 -0.23 -8.54 0.73
CA HIS A 175 -1.24 -7.96 1.61
C HIS A 175 -1.16 -8.44 3.07
N TYR A 176 -1.25 -9.75 3.30
CA TYR A 176 -1.23 -10.30 4.66
C TYR A 176 0.16 -10.26 5.31
N GLN A 177 1.23 -10.36 4.53
CA GLN A 177 2.58 -10.15 5.07
C GLN A 177 2.71 -8.73 5.58
N HIS A 178 2.28 -7.73 4.80
CA HIS A 178 2.31 -6.33 5.20
C HIS A 178 1.46 -6.08 6.47
N LEU A 179 0.27 -6.65 6.58
CA LEU A 179 -0.52 -6.60 7.82
C LEU A 179 0.25 -7.14 9.04
N MET A 180 0.95 -8.27 8.89
CA MET A 180 1.76 -8.85 9.96
C MET A 180 3.01 -8.00 10.28
N GLN A 181 3.61 -7.36 9.28
CA GLN A 181 4.76 -6.44 9.44
C GLN A 181 4.37 -5.18 10.22
N VAL A 182 3.21 -4.60 9.89
CA VAL A 182 2.63 -3.41 10.57
C VAL A 182 2.15 -3.74 11.97
N ASN A 183 1.71 -4.98 12.21
CA ASN A 183 1.35 -5.51 13.54
C ASN A 183 0.43 -4.55 14.35
N GLY A 184 -0.69 -4.16 13.76
CA GLY A 184 -1.68 -3.28 14.42
C GLY A 184 -1.21 -1.83 14.64
N GLY A 185 -0.15 -1.40 13.94
CA GLY A 185 0.42 -0.06 13.99
C GLY A 185 1.73 0.03 14.79
N ALA A 186 2.20 -1.07 15.38
CA ALA A 186 3.48 -1.11 16.08
C ALA A 186 4.69 -1.09 15.12
N ASN A 187 4.49 -1.47 13.85
CA ASN A 187 5.50 -1.52 12.79
C ASN A 187 6.75 -2.35 13.16
N ASP A 188 6.62 -3.32 14.06
CA ASP A 188 7.76 -3.98 14.70
C ASP A 188 8.06 -5.36 14.13
N ARG A 189 7.55 -5.76 12.95
CA ARG A 189 7.78 -7.11 12.39
C ARG A 189 8.17 -7.15 10.91
N PHE A 190 8.68 -6.06 10.37
CA PHE A 190 9.18 -5.98 8.99
C PHE A 190 10.30 -6.99 8.74
N ALA A 191 11.28 -7.05 9.65
CA ALA A 191 12.39 -7.99 9.51
C ALA A 191 11.97 -9.47 9.66
N ALA A 192 10.95 -9.75 10.47
CA ALA A 192 10.49 -11.12 10.72
C ALA A 192 9.62 -11.69 9.60
N TYR A 193 8.79 -10.85 8.98
CA TYR A 193 7.89 -11.25 7.89
C TYR A 193 8.37 -10.79 6.51
N SER A 194 9.69 -10.75 6.31
CA SER A 194 10.31 -10.47 5.02
C SER A 194 11.26 -11.60 4.64
N ASP A 195 11.19 -12.05 3.40
CA ASP A 195 12.16 -13.00 2.84
C ASP A 195 13.54 -12.35 2.62
N GLY A 196 13.67 -11.04 2.79
CA GLY A 196 14.92 -10.29 2.79
C GLY A 196 15.47 -9.96 4.18
N GLY A 197 14.79 -10.39 5.24
CA GLY A 197 15.24 -10.17 6.62
C GLY A 197 15.60 -8.70 6.87
N ALA A 198 16.84 -8.45 7.30
CA ALA A 198 17.37 -7.11 7.57
C ALA A 198 17.23 -6.11 6.41
N LEU A 199 17.14 -6.53 5.13
CA LEU A 199 17.03 -5.58 4.02
C LEU A 199 15.79 -4.70 4.12
N SER A 200 14.71 -5.20 4.74
CA SER A 200 13.52 -4.40 5.03
C SER A 200 13.82 -3.16 5.90
N MET A 201 14.89 -3.18 6.69
CA MET A 201 15.30 -2.11 7.61
C MET A 201 16.33 -1.15 6.99
N GLY A 202 16.71 -1.35 5.73
CA GLY A 202 17.64 -0.49 5.02
C GLY A 202 17.00 0.82 4.57
N HIS A 203 17.74 1.93 4.60
CA HIS A 203 17.37 3.21 4.01
C HIS A 203 18.55 3.84 3.25
N HIS A 204 18.28 4.77 2.34
CA HIS A 204 19.30 5.59 1.70
C HIS A 204 19.44 6.96 2.37
N ASP A 205 20.58 7.62 2.17
CA ASP A 205 20.65 9.08 2.30
C ASP A 205 20.17 9.72 0.99
N GLY A 206 18.93 10.20 1.02
CA GLY A 206 18.29 10.81 -0.13
C GLY A 206 18.80 12.21 -0.48
N SER A 207 19.71 12.82 0.29
CA SER A 207 20.08 14.23 0.15
C SER A 207 20.67 14.62 -1.22
N SER A 208 21.19 13.65 -1.96
CA SER A 208 21.71 13.81 -3.32
C SER A 208 20.68 13.58 -4.43
N LEU A 209 19.51 13.02 -4.11
CA LEU A 209 18.46 12.70 -5.07
C LEU A 209 17.79 13.97 -5.62
N ALA A 210 17.43 13.98 -6.89
CA ALA A 210 16.73 15.06 -7.56
C ALA A 210 15.32 15.26 -6.98
N LEU A 211 14.60 14.18 -6.65
CA LEU A 211 13.30 14.29 -5.97
C LEU A 211 13.44 14.92 -4.57
N TRP A 212 14.56 14.72 -3.87
CA TRP A 212 14.83 15.43 -2.63
C TRP A 212 14.97 16.93 -2.86
N LYS A 213 15.64 17.35 -3.93
CA LYS A 213 15.75 18.78 -4.28
C LYS A 213 14.40 19.37 -4.66
N LEU A 214 13.52 18.61 -5.32
CA LEU A 214 12.15 19.04 -5.56
C LEU A 214 11.36 19.22 -4.25
N ALA A 215 11.48 18.29 -3.30
CA ALA A 215 10.88 18.42 -1.98
C ALA A 215 11.39 19.64 -1.20
N GLN A 216 12.67 20.03 -1.36
CA GLN A 216 13.20 21.27 -0.79
C GLN A 216 12.61 22.53 -1.45
N ARG A 217 12.24 22.47 -2.73
CA ARG A 217 11.65 23.59 -3.47
C ARG A 217 10.15 23.75 -3.19
N TYR A 218 9.43 22.65 -3.05
CA TYR A 218 7.97 22.61 -2.96
C TYR A 218 7.49 22.03 -1.62
N THR A 219 6.41 21.24 -1.64
CA THR A 219 5.85 20.61 -0.44
C THR A 219 6.15 19.13 -0.43
N LEU A 220 6.76 18.66 0.66
CA LEU A 220 6.87 17.25 1.01
C LEU A 220 5.72 16.89 1.96
N ALA A 221 4.89 15.92 1.61
CA ALA A 221 3.88 15.37 2.51
C ALA A 221 4.50 14.18 3.26
N ASP A 222 4.75 14.34 4.56
CA ASP A 222 5.40 13.30 5.38
C ASP A 222 4.41 12.42 6.15
N HIS A 223 3.10 12.65 5.99
CA HIS A 223 2.02 11.79 6.48
C HIS A 223 1.18 11.26 5.32
N PHE A 224 1.81 10.91 4.21
CA PHE A 224 1.17 10.29 3.06
C PHE A 224 1.31 8.77 3.10
N PHE A 225 0.19 8.06 3.22
CA PHE A 225 0.11 6.61 3.33
C PHE A 225 -0.31 5.97 2.01
N MET A 226 0.19 4.76 1.72
CA MET A 226 -0.33 4.00 0.58
C MET A 226 -1.80 3.62 0.84
N GLY A 227 -2.60 3.60 -0.23
CA GLY A 227 -4.06 3.44 -0.14
C GLY A 227 -4.51 2.12 0.49
N ALA A 228 -3.75 1.05 0.27
CA ALA A 228 -4.05 -0.29 0.77
C ALA A 228 -2.78 -1.08 1.16
N PHE A 229 -2.89 -1.99 2.14
CA PHE A 229 -1.88 -3.01 2.45
C PHE A 229 -1.61 -3.90 1.23
N GLY A 230 -0.36 -4.31 1.06
CA GLY A 230 0.10 -5.11 -0.08
C GLY A 230 0.86 -4.30 -1.11
N GLY A 231 0.86 -4.75 -2.36
CA GLY A 231 1.78 -4.26 -3.39
C GLY A 231 1.10 -3.45 -4.49
N SER A 232 1.85 -3.21 -5.57
CA SER A 232 1.45 -2.38 -6.70
C SER A 232 0.04 -2.67 -7.20
N PHE A 233 -0.33 -3.94 -7.37
CA PHE A 233 -1.64 -4.33 -7.94
C PHE A 233 -2.80 -3.66 -7.19
N LEU A 234 -2.94 -3.90 -5.89
CA LEU A 234 -4.07 -3.38 -5.13
C LEU A 234 -4.01 -1.85 -5.02
N ASN A 235 -2.81 -1.27 -4.86
CA ASN A 235 -2.67 0.17 -4.75
C ASN A 235 -2.98 0.92 -6.07
N HIS A 236 -2.70 0.31 -7.24
CA HIS A 236 -3.15 0.87 -8.53
C HIS A 236 -4.67 0.80 -8.69
N HIS A 237 -5.31 -0.28 -8.24
CA HIS A 237 -6.78 -0.33 -8.17
C HIS A 237 -7.33 0.74 -7.21
N TYR A 238 -6.73 0.88 -6.04
CA TYR A 238 -7.13 1.88 -5.06
C TYR A 238 -6.99 3.31 -5.61
N LEU A 239 -5.92 3.61 -6.36
CA LEU A 239 -5.74 4.91 -7.02
C LEU A 239 -6.84 5.24 -8.03
N VAL A 240 -7.55 4.26 -8.62
CA VAL A 240 -8.58 4.55 -9.62
C VAL A 240 -10.01 4.34 -9.15
N CYS A 241 -10.26 3.53 -8.11
CA CYS A 241 -11.62 3.28 -7.61
C CYS A 241 -11.78 3.43 -6.08
N ALA A 242 -10.68 3.65 -5.34
CA ALA A 242 -10.65 3.55 -3.87
C ALA A 242 -11.21 2.22 -3.34
N CYS A 243 -11.02 1.13 -4.09
CA CYS A 243 -11.67 -0.16 -3.84
C CYS A 243 -10.71 -1.33 -4.05
N ALA A 244 -11.04 -2.48 -3.47
CA ALA A 244 -10.39 -3.75 -3.81
C ALA A 244 -11.19 -4.46 -4.91
N PRO A 245 -10.54 -5.04 -5.93
CA PRO A 245 -11.23 -5.82 -6.95
C PRO A 245 -11.84 -7.09 -6.38
N THR A 246 -12.96 -7.51 -6.95
CA THR A 246 -13.73 -8.69 -6.50
C THR A 246 -13.53 -9.88 -7.44
N TYR A 247 -13.50 -11.08 -6.88
CA TYR A 247 -13.53 -12.35 -7.60
C TYR A 247 -14.74 -13.19 -7.14
N PRO A 248 -15.83 -13.24 -7.92
CA PRO A 248 -17.00 -14.06 -7.56
C PRO A 248 -16.68 -15.56 -7.57
N ASN A 249 -17.18 -16.30 -6.57
CA ASN A 249 -17.12 -17.76 -6.50
C ASN A 249 -15.71 -18.35 -6.71
N ALA A 250 -14.69 -17.69 -6.14
CA ALA A 250 -13.29 -18.08 -6.34
C ALA A 250 -12.99 -19.50 -5.84
N ASP A 251 -13.70 -19.96 -4.81
CA ASP A 251 -13.60 -21.30 -4.21
C ASP A 251 -14.12 -22.42 -5.12
N SER A 252 -14.92 -22.08 -6.13
CA SER A 252 -15.39 -23.02 -7.17
C SER A 252 -14.83 -22.69 -8.56
N SER A 253 -13.79 -21.87 -8.65
CA SER A 253 -13.17 -21.45 -9.91
C SER A 253 -11.74 -21.99 -10.06
N PRO A 254 -11.09 -21.81 -11.23
CA PRO A 254 -9.67 -22.09 -11.39
C PRO A 254 -8.78 -21.36 -10.37
N ALA A 255 -9.25 -20.26 -9.77
CA ALA A 255 -8.53 -19.44 -8.80
C ALA A 255 -8.61 -19.96 -7.35
N GLN A 256 -9.29 -21.08 -7.06
CA GLN A 256 -9.43 -21.61 -5.68
C GLN A 256 -8.08 -21.80 -4.96
N GLY A 257 -7.04 -22.16 -5.72
CA GLY A 257 -5.67 -22.32 -5.23
C GLY A 257 -4.96 -21.01 -4.89
N LEU A 258 -5.58 -19.86 -5.19
CA LEU A 258 -5.07 -18.52 -4.89
C LEU A 258 -5.75 -17.87 -3.68
N ILE A 259 -6.65 -18.56 -2.98
CA ILE A 259 -7.26 -18.04 -1.74
C ILE A 259 -6.26 -18.16 -0.59
N SER A 260 -5.86 -17.08 0.06
CA SER A 260 -4.91 -17.16 1.19
C SER A 260 -5.43 -18.03 2.33
N ALA A 261 -4.54 -18.80 2.94
CA ALA A 261 -4.78 -19.48 4.21
C ALA A 261 -4.39 -18.53 5.35
N ILE A 262 -5.36 -18.15 6.17
CA ILE A 262 -5.18 -17.26 7.30
C ILE A 262 -5.72 -17.90 8.57
N ASP A 263 -5.05 -17.61 9.68
CA ASP A 263 -5.57 -17.88 11.01
C ASP A 263 -6.39 -16.66 11.45
N VAL A 264 -7.57 -16.91 12.01
CA VAL A 264 -8.45 -15.88 12.57
C VAL A 264 -8.72 -16.16 14.05
N ASP A 265 -9.05 -15.11 14.81
CA ASP A 265 -9.50 -15.26 16.19
C ASP A 265 -10.96 -15.75 16.26
N GLU A 266 -11.47 -15.95 17.47
CA GLU A 266 -12.86 -16.38 17.73
C GLU A 266 -13.93 -15.44 17.14
N ARG A 267 -13.56 -14.21 16.80
CA ARG A 267 -14.43 -13.19 16.18
C ARG A 267 -14.23 -13.11 14.68
N GLY A 268 -13.46 -14.02 14.08
CA GLY A 268 -13.15 -14.03 12.65
C GLY A 268 -12.17 -12.93 12.21
N ARG A 269 -11.48 -12.26 13.13
CA ARG A 269 -10.51 -11.21 12.79
C ARG A 269 -9.17 -11.84 12.45
N PHE A 270 -8.50 -11.30 11.44
CA PHE A 270 -7.18 -11.75 11.01
C PHE A 270 -6.17 -11.73 12.17
N VAL A 271 -5.46 -12.85 12.35
CA VAL A 271 -4.34 -12.98 13.29
C VAL A 271 -3.02 -13.04 12.54
N ARG A 272 -2.90 -13.95 11.56
CA ARG A 272 -1.70 -14.17 10.75
C ARG A 272 -2.01 -14.99 9.51
N LEU A 273 -1.07 -15.05 8.56
CA LEU A 273 -1.05 -16.13 7.57
C LEU A 273 -0.83 -17.47 8.28
N THR A 274 -1.56 -18.51 7.87
CA THR A 274 -1.36 -19.86 8.41
C THR A 274 0.06 -20.33 8.11
N PRO A 275 0.88 -20.66 9.13
CA PRO A 275 2.26 -21.07 8.90
C PRO A 275 2.35 -22.40 8.15
N ALA A 276 3.37 -22.56 7.29
CA ALA A 276 3.66 -23.87 6.70
C ALA A 276 4.27 -24.82 7.75
N PRO A 277 4.11 -26.15 7.63
CA PRO A 277 4.68 -27.11 8.59
C PRO A 277 6.20 -27.00 8.79
N ASN A 278 6.93 -26.51 7.78
CA ASN A 278 8.38 -26.32 7.79
C ASN A 278 8.80 -24.85 7.96
N THR A 279 7.91 -23.96 8.43
CA THR A 279 8.33 -22.59 8.73
C THR A 279 9.35 -22.60 9.86
N PRO A 280 10.42 -21.79 9.78
CA PRO A 280 11.32 -21.58 10.91
C PRO A 280 10.54 -21.01 12.11
N ALA A 281 10.92 -21.45 13.32
CA ALA A 281 10.35 -20.95 14.58
C ALA A 281 10.85 -19.54 14.96
N SER A 282 11.88 -19.05 14.27
CA SER A 282 12.48 -17.73 14.45
C SER A 282 12.91 -17.19 13.09
N ALA A 283 12.76 -15.89 12.88
CA ALA A 283 13.25 -15.18 11.70
C ALA A 283 14.78 -15.26 11.56
N LEU A 284 15.51 -15.51 12.66
CA LEU A 284 16.97 -15.72 12.65
C LEU A 284 17.37 -17.07 12.03
N ALA A 285 16.47 -18.05 12.05
CA ALA A 285 16.72 -19.40 11.52
C ALA A 285 16.35 -19.54 10.03
N GLY A 286 15.61 -18.58 9.46
CA GLY A 286 15.29 -18.55 8.04
C GLY A 286 14.11 -17.63 7.72
N PRO A 287 13.84 -17.40 6.43
CA PRO A 287 12.68 -16.63 6.00
C PRO A 287 11.38 -17.39 6.34
N PRO A 288 10.27 -16.66 6.61
CA PRO A 288 8.99 -17.26 6.97
C PRO A 288 8.42 -18.08 5.80
N ARG A 289 7.68 -19.15 6.12
CA ARG A 289 6.97 -19.98 5.13
C ARG A 289 5.50 -20.08 5.52
N PHE A 290 4.62 -19.93 4.53
CA PHE A 290 3.18 -19.92 4.73
C PHE A 290 2.53 -21.09 4.01
N LEU A 291 1.46 -21.64 4.59
CA LEU A 291 0.66 -22.68 3.95
C LEU A 291 0.16 -22.22 2.59
N ARG A 292 -0.37 -20.99 2.53
CA ARG A 292 -0.78 -20.34 1.28
C ARG A 292 -0.93 -18.83 1.46
N ASP A 293 0.00 -18.06 0.92
CA ASP A 293 -0.17 -16.62 0.71
C ASP A 293 -0.61 -16.41 -0.75
N GLY A 294 -1.92 -16.37 -0.95
CA GLY A 294 -2.57 -16.36 -2.25
C GLY A 294 -2.81 -14.96 -2.81
N ALA A 295 -3.44 -14.85 -3.98
CA ALA A 295 -3.83 -13.57 -4.56
C ALA A 295 -5.18 -13.04 -4.05
N LEU A 296 -6.00 -13.93 -3.49
CA LEU A 296 -7.36 -13.67 -3.06
C LEU A 296 -7.48 -13.77 -1.54
N THR A 297 -8.32 -12.94 -0.93
CA THR A 297 -8.75 -13.13 0.46
C THR A 297 -9.61 -14.39 0.57
N PRO A 298 -9.80 -14.97 1.77
CA PRO A 298 -11.01 -15.76 2.04
C PRO A 298 -12.28 -14.93 1.80
N LYS A 299 -13.42 -15.61 1.68
CA LYS A 299 -14.72 -14.94 1.56
C LYS A 299 -14.98 -14.04 2.77
N ASP A 300 -15.48 -12.85 2.51
CA ASP A 300 -15.96 -11.97 3.56
C ASP A 300 -17.38 -12.33 4.03
N ALA A 301 -17.94 -11.54 4.94
CA ALA A 301 -19.27 -11.76 5.49
C ALA A 301 -20.39 -11.75 4.42
N ASN A 302 -20.14 -11.13 3.26
CA ASN A 302 -21.07 -11.08 2.14
C ASN A 302 -20.78 -12.19 1.10
N GLY A 303 -19.86 -13.11 1.39
CA GLY A 303 -19.47 -14.18 0.47
C GLY A 303 -18.54 -13.73 -0.66
N VAL A 304 -17.96 -12.53 -0.59
CA VAL A 304 -17.13 -11.96 -1.66
C VAL A 304 -15.65 -12.23 -1.40
N PHE A 305 -14.93 -12.68 -2.42
CA PHE A 305 -13.46 -12.78 -2.40
C PHE A 305 -12.87 -11.53 -3.04
N HIS A 306 -11.79 -11.02 -2.46
CA HIS A 306 -11.12 -9.80 -2.93
C HIS A 306 -9.72 -10.13 -3.42
N ALA A 307 -9.34 -9.56 -4.56
CA ALA A 307 -7.99 -9.67 -5.08
C ALA A 307 -7.10 -8.65 -4.37
N VAL A 308 -6.14 -9.16 -3.60
CA VAL A 308 -5.26 -8.34 -2.75
C VAL A 308 -3.78 -8.47 -3.10
N ASN A 309 -3.41 -9.45 -3.94
CA ASN A 309 -2.10 -9.51 -4.58
C ASN A 309 -2.25 -9.67 -6.10
N THR A 310 -1.13 -9.57 -6.82
CA THR A 310 -1.08 -9.52 -8.28
C THR A 310 -1.90 -10.61 -8.97
N MET A 311 -2.96 -10.17 -9.65
CA MET A 311 -3.68 -10.92 -10.68
C MET A 311 -3.39 -10.31 -12.06
N GLN A 312 -3.89 -10.93 -13.13
CA GLN A 312 -3.73 -10.47 -14.50
C GLN A 312 -5.05 -9.90 -15.04
N PRO A 313 -4.99 -8.87 -15.91
CA PRO A 313 -6.20 -8.28 -16.46
C PRO A 313 -6.91 -9.28 -17.39
N PRO A 314 -8.25 -9.17 -17.51
CA PRO A 314 -9.06 -9.98 -18.44
C PRO A 314 -8.81 -9.61 -19.92
N TYR A 315 -8.12 -8.49 -20.18
CA TYR A 315 -7.85 -7.99 -21.52
C TYR A 315 -6.34 -7.86 -21.76
N GLN A 316 -5.88 -8.14 -22.97
CA GLN A 316 -4.50 -7.88 -23.37
C GLN A 316 -4.20 -6.37 -23.37
N PRO A 317 -2.99 -5.92 -23.00
CA PRO A 317 -1.84 -6.71 -22.56
C PRO A 317 -2.05 -7.35 -21.18
N SER A 318 -1.85 -8.67 -21.09
CA SER A 318 -2.04 -9.46 -19.87
C SER A 318 -0.94 -10.50 -19.71
N GLY A 319 -0.55 -10.80 -18.47
CA GLY A 319 0.34 -11.94 -18.20
C GLY A 319 -0.30 -13.28 -18.57
N ALA A 320 -1.64 -13.37 -18.57
CA ALA A 320 -2.35 -14.52 -19.10
C ALA A 320 -2.43 -14.43 -20.64
N PRO A 321 -2.01 -15.46 -21.38
CA PRO A 321 -2.06 -15.46 -22.85
C PRO A 321 -3.51 -15.52 -23.35
N PRO A 322 -3.78 -15.10 -24.59
CA PRO A 322 -5.05 -15.40 -25.24
C PRO A 322 -5.19 -16.91 -25.50
N VAL A 323 -6.43 -17.38 -25.61
CA VAL A 323 -6.74 -18.76 -26.01
C VAL A 323 -6.73 -18.85 -27.54
N ALA A 324 -6.10 -19.88 -28.11
CA ALA A 324 -6.10 -20.10 -29.55
C ALA A 324 -7.54 -20.26 -30.09
N GLY A 325 -7.87 -19.54 -31.16
CA GLY A 325 -9.21 -19.54 -31.76
C GLY A 325 -10.24 -18.64 -31.06
N VAL A 326 -9.87 -17.96 -29.97
CA VAL A 326 -10.66 -16.90 -29.31
C VAL A 326 -10.09 -15.53 -29.71
N ASP A 327 -10.85 -14.45 -29.49
CA ASP A 327 -10.37 -13.09 -29.76
C ASP A 327 -9.04 -12.82 -29.04
N PRO A 328 -7.95 -12.51 -29.78
CA PRO A 328 -6.61 -12.39 -29.21
C PRO A 328 -6.44 -11.18 -28.29
N ARG A 329 -7.42 -10.28 -28.24
CA ARG A 329 -7.44 -9.13 -27.31
C ARG A 329 -7.89 -9.52 -25.91
N LEU A 330 -8.42 -10.73 -25.72
CA LEU A 330 -8.85 -11.23 -24.42
C LEU A 330 -7.73 -12.07 -23.77
N ALA A 331 -7.68 -12.07 -22.44
CA ALA A 331 -6.85 -12.99 -21.67
C ALA A 331 -7.61 -14.30 -21.43
N ASP A 332 -6.89 -15.42 -21.34
CA ASP A 332 -7.46 -16.73 -21.02
C ASP A 332 -8.14 -16.71 -19.63
N PRO A 333 -9.50 -16.80 -19.57
CA PRO A 333 -10.23 -16.73 -18.30
C PRO A 333 -10.08 -18.02 -17.48
N ALA A 334 -9.61 -19.12 -18.07
CA ALA A 334 -9.36 -20.36 -17.36
C ALA A 334 -8.03 -20.34 -16.59
N ARG A 335 -7.17 -19.33 -16.80
CA ARG A 335 -5.96 -19.16 -15.97
C ARG A 335 -6.38 -18.76 -14.55
N PRO A 336 -5.87 -19.45 -13.51
CA PRO A 336 -6.14 -19.09 -12.12
C PRO A 336 -5.84 -17.62 -11.79
N SER A 337 -4.84 -17.03 -12.46
CA SER A 337 -4.39 -15.66 -12.24
C SER A 337 -5.20 -14.60 -12.99
N THR A 338 -6.10 -14.95 -13.91
CA THR A 338 -6.92 -13.97 -14.64
C THR A 338 -8.04 -13.48 -13.73
N LEU A 339 -8.08 -12.17 -13.50
CA LEU A 339 -9.17 -11.53 -12.76
C LEU A 339 -10.35 -11.30 -13.72
N PRO A 340 -11.59 -11.64 -13.32
CA PRO A 340 -12.78 -11.27 -14.09
C PRO A 340 -12.88 -9.74 -14.30
N PRO A 341 -13.55 -9.28 -15.36
CA PRO A 341 -13.83 -7.85 -15.54
C PRO A 341 -14.50 -7.22 -14.33
N GLN A 342 -13.94 -6.10 -13.90
CA GLN A 342 -14.47 -5.28 -12.80
C GLN A 342 -15.50 -4.29 -13.35
N THR A 343 -16.47 -3.92 -12.52
CA THR A 343 -17.59 -3.04 -12.91
C THR A 343 -17.84 -1.90 -11.93
N GLN A 344 -17.06 -1.84 -10.86
CA GLN A 344 -17.11 -0.75 -9.89
C GLN A 344 -16.74 0.57 -10.59
N PRO A 345 -17.36 1.69 -10.22
CA PRO A 345 -17.02 2.98 -10.81
C PRO A 345 -15.57 3.35 -10.50
N THR A 346 -14.91 3.94 -11.48
CA THR A 346 -13.57 4.51 -11.38
C THR A 346 -13.62 6.04 -11.44
N ILE A 347 -12.54 6.70 -11.05
CA ILE A 347 -12.36 8.14 -11.25
C ILE A 347 -12.44 8.52 -12.72
N GLY A 348 -12.02 7.63 -13.63
CA GLY A 348 -12.16 7.81 -15.07
C GLY A 348 -13.62 7.90 -15.52
N ASP A 349 -14.49 7.05 -14.95
CA ASP A 349 -15.93 7.12 -15.21
C ASP A 349 -16.52 8.45 -14.70
N ARG A 350 -16.10 8.88 -13.50
CA ARG A 350 -16.53 10.14 -12.89
C ARG A 350 -16.10 11.37 -13.71
N LEU A 351 -14.87 11.38 -14.21
CA LEU A 351 -14.33 12.43 -15.07
C LEU A 351 -15.07 12.46 -16.42
N SER A 352 -15.25 11.31 -17.05
CA SER A 352 -15.94 11.18 -18.34
C SER A 352 -17.40 11.65 -18.25
N ALA A 353 -18.11 11.29 -17.18
CA ALA A 353 -19.48 11.74 -16.94
C ALA A 353 -19.61 13.27 -16.80
N LYS A 354 -18.53 13.97 -16.43
CA LYS A 354 -18.46 15.42 -16.33
C LYS A 354 -17.79 16.09 -17.54
N GLY A 355 -17.44 15.32 -18.57
CA GLY A 355 -16.75 15.84 -19.76
C GLY A 355 -15.33 16.36 -19.48
N VAL A 356 -14.72 15.95 -18.36
CA VAL A 356 -13.35 16.34 -18.01
C VAL A 356 -12.38 15.43 -18.75
N SER A 357 -11.46 16.01 -19.52
CA SER A 357 -10.49 15.23 -20.29
C SER A 357 -9.50 14.54 -19.35
N TRP A 358 -9.24 13.26 -19.59
CA TRP A 358 -8.31 12.49 -18.78
C TRP A 358 -7.63 11.36 -19.57
N ALA A 359 -6.48 10.91 -19.09
CA ALA A 359 -5.82 9.71 -19.59
C ALA A 359 -4.88 9.09 -18.56
N TRP A 360 -4.66 7.77 -18.70
CA TRP A 360 -3.57 7.05 -18.08
C TRP A 360 -2.47 6.77 -19.09
N TYR A 361 -1.29 7.31 -18.83
CA TYR A 361 -0.06 7.10 -19.58
C TYR A 361 0.78 6.03 -18.88
N ALA A 362 0.96 4.87 -19.53
CA ALA A 362 1.84 3.81 -19.03
C ALA A 362 3.09 3.71 -19.90
N GLY A 363 4.27 3.58 -19.30
CA GLY A 363 5.49 3.32 -20.05
C GLY A 363 5.41 1.99 -20.82
N ALA A 364 5.74 2.04 -22.10
CA ALA A 364 5.76 0.90 -23.03
C ALA A 364 4.41 0.24 -23.34
N TRP A 365 3.29 0.91 -23.06
CA TRP A 365 1.95 0.50 -23.47
C TRP A 365 1.83 0.25 -24.97
N ALA A 366 2.33 1.16 -25.82
CA ALA A 366 2.23 1.00 -27.27
C ALA A 366 2.99 -0.25 -27.74
N THR A 367 4.20 -0.44 -27.20
CA THR A 367 5.05 -1.60 -27.46
C THR A 367 4.33 -2.92 -27.17
N VAL A 368 3.61 -3.02 -26.05
CA VAL A 368 2.91 -4.28 -25.69
C VAL A 368 1.52 -4.42 -26.28
N SER A 369 0.90 -3.32 -26.71
CA SER A 369 -0.47 -3.33 -27.26
C SER A 369 -0.54 -3.78 -28.71
N ALA A 370 0.60 -3.92 -29.40
CA ALA A 370 0.65 -4.40 -30.79
C ALA A 370 0.12 -5.84 -30.96
N GLY A 371 -0.01 -6.61 -29.88
CA GLY A 371 -0.62 -7.94 -29.90
C GLY A 371 0.21 -9.04 -30.58
N THR A 372 1.44 -8.75 -30.99
CA THR A 372 2.35 -9.73 -31.60
C THR A 372 3.06 -10.60 -30.55
N PRO A 373 3.61 -11.77 -30.92
CA PRO A 373 4.46 -12.57 -30.02
C PRO A 373 5.63 -11.77 -29.42
N GLU A 374 6.26 -10.90 -30.21
CA GLU A 374 7.38 -10.05 -29.79
C GLU A 374 6.94 -9.00 -28.77
N ALA A 375 5.77 -8.38 -28.99
CA ALA A 375 5.16 -7.45 -28.04
C ALA A 375 4.85 -8.16 -26.71
N ARG A 376 4.30 -9.37 -26.77
CA ARG A 376 4.02 -10.19 -25.59
C ARG A 376 5.28 -10.58 -24.82
N ALA A 377 6.40 -10.83 -25.51
CA ALA A 377 7.68 -11.13 -24.88
C ALA A 377 8.22 -9.97 -24.02
N GLN A 378 7.70 -8.75 -24.18
CA GLN A 378 8.05 -7.60 -23.34
C GLN A 378 7.32 -7.56 -21.99
N ILE A 379 6.33 -8.42 -21.76
CA ILE A 379 5.61 -8.50 -20.48
C ILE A 379 6.49 -9.23 -19.45
N TYR A 380 6.80 -8.58 -18.33
CA TYR A 380 7.62 -9.08 -17.20
C TYR A 380 9.05 -9.56 -17.49
N ARG A 381 9.51 -9.64 -18.74
CA ARG A 381 10.80 -10.29 -19.06
C ARG A 381 11.62 -9.60 -20.14
N GLY A 382 10.99 -8.98 -21.13
CA GLY A 382 11.72 -8.25 -22.17
C GLY A 382 12.26 -6.90 -21.71
N LYS A 383 13.02 -6.21 -22.57
CA LYS A 383 13.65 -4.92 -22.27
C LYS A 383 12.62 -3.88 -21.79
N ALA A 384 11.43 -3.87 -22.38
CA ALA A 384 10.41 -2.91 -21.97
C ALA A 384 9.79 -3.24 -20.61
N HIS A 385 9.87 -4.51 -20.19
CA HIS A 385 9.44 -5.07 -18.91
C HIS A 385 8.08 -4.51 -18.43
N PHE A 386 7.09 -4.52 -19.32
CA PHE A 386 5.76 -4.00 -19.00
C PHE A 386 5.12 -4.84 -17.88
N GLN A 387 4.48 -4.17 -16.92
CA GLN A 387 3.80 -4.80 -15.80
C GLN A 387 2.27 -4.59 -15.93
N PRO A 388 1.52 -5.54 -16.53
CA PRO A 388 0.07 -5.43 -16.72
C PRO A 388 -0.73 -5.08 -15.47
N HIS A 389 -0.27 -5.54 -14.31
CA HIS A 389 -0.91 -5.26 -13.02
C HIS A 389 -0.73 -3.82 -12.51
N GLN A 390 0.02 -2.99 -13.24
CA GLN A 390 0.16 -1.56 -12.99
C GLN A 390 -0.63 -0.70 -14.00
N GLN A 391 -1.48 -1.31 -14.84
CA GLN A 391 -2.44 -0.63 -15.71
C GLN A 391 -3.87 -0.91 -15.23
N PRO A 392 -4.37 -0.21 -14.20
CA PRO A 392 -5.55 -0.62 -13.44
C PRO A 392 -6.86 -0.52 -14.26
N PHE A 393 -6.96 0.42 -15.19
CA PHE A 393 -8.14 0.55 -16.04
C PHE A 393 -8.33 -0.64 -16.99
N ASN A 394 -7.26 -1.38 -17.31
CA ASN A 394 -7.33 -2.59 -18.14
C ASN A 394 -8.05 -3.78 -17.48
N TYR A 395 -8.53 -3.60 -16.24
CA TYR A 395 -9.34 -4.58 -15.52
C TYR A 395 -10.84 -4.32 -15.60
N TYR A 396 -11.29 -3.16 -16.07
CA TYR A 396 -12.68 -2.75 -16.00
C TYR A 396 -13.41 -2.95 -17.32
N ALA A 397 -14.67 -3.40 -17.27
CA ALA A 397 -15.52 -3.60 -18.44
C ALA A 397 -15.70 -2.34 -19.29
N ALA A 398 -15.56 -1.15 -18.69
CA ALA A 398 -15.56 0.13 -19.40
C ALA A 398 -14.41 0.28 -20.43
N PHE A 399 -13.37 -0.55 -20.36
CA PHE A 399 -12.20 -0.54 -21.26
C PHE A 399 -12.02 -1.86 -22.01
N ASP A 400 -13.09 -2.64 -22.15
CA ASP A 400 -13.13 -3.82 -23.02
C ASP A 400 -12.61 -3.45 -24.44
N PRO A 401 -11.56 -4.11 -24.94
CA PRO A 401 -10.95 -3.78 -26.23
C PRO A 401 -11.81 -4.14 -27.45
N ILE A 402 -12.91 -4.88 -27.25
CA ILE A 402 -13.86 -5.26 -28.29
C ILE A 402 -15.01 -4.26 -28.32
N THR A 403 -15.67 -4.06 -27.18
CA THR A 403 -16.92 -3.28 -27.10
C THR A 403 -16.71 -1.81 -26.76
N LYS A 404 -15.52 -1.43 -26.27
CA LYS A 404 -15.16 -0.07 -25.81
C LYS A 404 -13.83 0.40 -26.41
N ALA A 405 -13.52 -0.02 -27.63
CA ALA A 405 -12.25 0.26 -28.29
C ALA A 405 -11.90 1.76 -28.37
N GLU A 406 -12.87 2.62 -28.66
CA GLU A 406 -12.65 4.07 -28.74
C GLU A 406 -12.30 4.69 -27.38
N ALA A 407 -13.11 4.44 -26.34
CA ALA A 407 -12.82 4.90 -24.98
C ALA A 407 -11.48 4.36 -24.47
N ARG A 408 -11.16 3.10 -24.77
CA ARG A 408 -9.88 2.49 -24.45
C ARG A 408 -8.72 3.21 -25.13
N ALA A 409 -8.78 3.46 -26.43
CA ALA A 409 -7.73 4.17 -27.17
C ALA A 409 -7.59 5.64 -26.73
N GLN A 410 -8.72 6.27 -26.38
CA GLN A 410 -8.75 7.64 -25.91
C GLN A 410 -8.08 7.79 -24.55
N HIS A 411 -8.23 6.83 -23.63
CA HIS A 411 -7.81 7.01 -22.24
C HIS A 411 -6.59 6.19 -21.82
N LEU A 412 -6.32 5.03 -22.45
CA LEU A 412 -5.15 4.20 -22.13
C LEU A 412 -4.05 4.43 -23.17
N ARG A 413 -3.05 5.22 -22.79
CA ARG A 413 -2.03 5.74 -23.69
C ARG A 413 -0.64 5.29 -23.28
N ASP A 414 0.28 5.33 -24.24
CA ASP A 414 1.70 5.16 -23.96
C ASP A 414 2.30 6.44 -23.39
N PHE A 415 3.20 6.29 -22.43
CA PHE A 415 4.10 7.38 -22.09
C PHE A 415 5.25 7.37 -23.10
N ASP A 416 5.15 8.24 -24.09
CA ASP A 416 6.06 8.37 -25.22
C ASP A 416 6.50 9.84 -25.39
N SER A 417 7.14 10.13 -26.53
CA SER A 417 7.45 11.50 -26.93
C SER A 417 6.20 12.37 -27.10
N ARG A 418 5.01 11.79 -27.32
CA ARG A 418 3.77 12.52 -27.47
C ARG A 418 3.26 13.08 -26.14
N PHE A 419 3.37 12.36 -25.01
CA PHE A 419 3.04 12.95 -23.70
C PHE A 419 3.86 14.22 -23.44
N LEU A 420 5.16 14.17 -23.72
CA LEU A 420 6.05 15.33 -23.53
C LEU A 420 5.80 16.43 -24.57
N ALA A 421 5.40 16.07 -25.79
CA ALA A 421 4.99 17.03 -26.81
C ALA A 421 3.67 17.73 -26.42
N ASP A 422 2.68 16.98 -25.91
CA ASP A 422 1.42 17.52 -25.41
C ASP A 422 1.68 18.47 -24.23
N ALA A 423 2.61 18.12 -23.33
CA ALA A 423 3.05 19.01 -22.25
C ALA A 423 3.66 20.30 -22.80
N ALA A 424 4.57 20.22 -23.77
CA ALA A 424 5.21 21.38 -24.39
C ALA A 424 4.20 22.26 -25.16
N ALA A 425 3.19 21.65 -25.77
CA ALA A 425 2.14 22.34 -26.50
C ALA A 425 1.03 22.92 -25.58
N GLY A 426 0.99 22.53 -24.31
CA GLY A 426 -0.07 22.92 -23.38
C GLY A 426 -1.41 22.23 -23.66
N THR A 427 -1.37 21.00 -24.17
CA THR A 427 -2.55 20.21 -24.57
C THR A 427 -2.72 18.91 -23.78
N LEU A 428 -2.10 18.80 -22.60
CA LEU A 428 -2.34 17.66 -21.73
C LEU A 428 -3.82 17.61 -21.30
N PRO A 429 -4.39 16.41 -21.12
CA PRO A 429 -5.69 16.25 -20.47
C PRO A 429 -5.72 16.91 -19.09
N SER A 430 -6.89 17.40 -18.67
CA SER A 430 -7.10 18.02 -17.35
C SER A 430 -6.68 17.10 -16.20
N VAL A 431 -6.81 15.78 -16.36
CA VAL A 431 -6.27 14.80 -15.41
C VAL A 431 -5.41 13.77 -16.14
N SER A 432 -4.11 13.77 -15.87
CA SER A 432 -3.16 12.84 -16.47
C SER A 432 -2.50 11.98 -15.40
N PHE A 433 -2.71 10.67 -15.46
CA PHE A 433 -1.97 9.71 -14.63
C PHE A 433 -0.77 9.21 -15.41
N TYR A 434 0.38 9.07 -14.75
CA TYR A 434 1.59 8.56 -15.34
C TYR A 434 2.21 7.46 -14.48
N LYS A 435 2.39 6.27 -15.07
CA LYS A 435 3.17 5.17 -14.51
C LYS A 435 4.45 4.98 -15.33
N PRO A 436 5.64 5.24 -14.76
CA PRO A 436 6.89 5.01 -15.46
C PRO A 436 7.09 3.57 -15.91
N GLN A 437 7.86 3.40 -16.98
CA GLN A 437 8.36 2.09 -17.38
C GLN A 437 9.11 1.43 -16.23
N ALA A 438 9.10 0.10 -16.17
CA ALA A 438 9.61 -0.64 -15.01
C ALA A 438 11.08 -0.31 -14.66
N SER A 439 11.96 -0.12 -15.65
CA SER A 439 13.37 0.29 -15.45
C SER A 439 13.55 1.69 -14.88
N LEU A 440 12.56 2.56 -15.02
CA LEU A 440 12.54 3.94 -14.55
C LEU A 440 11.58 4.13 -13.36
N SER A 441 11.01 3.04 -12.86
CA SER A 441 9.97 3.09 -11.85
C SER A 441 10.50 3.30 -10.45
N GLN A 442 11.81 3.14 -10.20
CA GLN A 442 12.42 2.99 -8.88
C GLN A 442 12.09 1.68 -8.14
N GLN A 443 11.27 0.76 -8.68
CA GLN A 443 10.88 -0.47 -7.98
C GLN A 443 12.07 -1.41 -7.69
N ALA A 444 12.25 -1.79 -6.42
CA ALA A 444 13.29 -2.73 -6.01
C ALA A 444 13.13 -4.08 -6.72
N GLY A 445 14.25 -4.72 -7.06
CA GLY A 445 14.31 -5.94 -7.86
C GLY A 445 14.21 -5.73 -9.37
N ILE A 446 13.84 -4.54 -9.84
CA ILE A 446 13.69 -4.24 -11.28
C ILE A 446 14.50 -3.01 -11.71
N ALA A 447 14.48 -1.94 -10.90
CA ALA A 447 15.13 -0.67 -11.21
C ALA A 447 16.01 -0.19 -10.06
N ASN A 448 17.08 0.52 -10.41
CA ASN A 448 17.84 1.30 -9.45
C ASN A 448 17.12 2.62 -9.14
N LEU A 449 17.50 3.25 -8.02
CA LEU A 449 16.88 4.50 -7.57
C LEU A 449 17.33 5.69 -8.41
N SER A 450 18.62 5.77 -8.78
CA SER A 450 19.19 6.91 -9.49
C SER A 450 18.53 7.19 -10.84
N ASP A 451 18.33 6.17 -11.67
CA ASP A 451 17.75 6.33 -13.01
C ASP A 451 16.29 6.77 -12.93
N GLY A 452 15.52 6.14 -12.03
CA GLY A 452 14.13 6.54 -11.81
C GLY A 452 14.02 7.94 -11.19
N ASP A 453 14.90 8.30 -10.25
CA ASP A 453 14.93 9.63 -9.63
C ASP A 453 15.22 10.73 -10.67
N ALA A 454 16.26 10.54 -11.49
CA ALA A 454 16.62 11.47 -12.56
C ALA A 454 15.49 11.60 -13.60
N HIS A 455 14.91 10.47 -14.02
CA HIS A 455 13.79 10.46 -14.98
C HIS A 455 12.57 11.20 -14.46
N LEU A 456 12.15 10.94 -13.21
CA LEU A 456 10.99 11.61 -12.63
C LEU A 456 11.22 13.11 -12.48
N ALA A 457 12.43 13.53 -12.09
CA ALA A 457 12.79 14.95 -12.04
C ALA A 457 12.81 15.61 -13.43
N GLU A 458 13.27 14.90 -14.47
CA GLU A 458 13.24 15.39 -15.85
C GLU A 458 11.81 15.60 -16.35
N VAL A 459 10.90 14.65 -16.06
CA VAL A 459 9.48 14.80 -16.40
C VAL A 459 8.88 16.03 -15.74
N VAL A 460 9.14 16.24 -14.44
CA VAL A 460 8.69 17.43 -13.72
C VAL A 460 9.27 18.70 -14.33
N ALA A 461 10.56 18.73 -14.65
CA ALA A 461 11.21 19.89 -15.27
C ALA A 461 10.58 20.26 -16.63
N LYS A 462 10.14 19.28 -17.42
CA LYS A 462 9.40 19.52 -18.68
C LYS A 462 7.98 20.01 -18.42
N LEU A 463 7.30 19.51 -17.40
CA LEU A 463 5.98 20.00 -17.00
C LEU A 463 6.03 21.44 -16.46
N GLU A 464 7.08 21.83 -15.73
CA GLU A 464 7.32 23.21 -15.28
C GLU A 464 7.51 24.20 -16.44
N GLN A 465 7.89 23.71 -17.63
CA GLN A 465 8.03 24.51 -18.87
C GLN A 465 6.74 24.57 -19.70
N SER A 466 5.71 23.80 -19.33
CA SER A 466 4.45 23.75 -20.06
C SER A 466 3.70 25.08 -20.01
N PRO A 467 3.02 25.51 -21.08
CA PRO A 467 2.05 26.60 -21.02
C PRO A 467 0.93 26.39 -19.97
N GLN A 468 0.65 25.14 -19.58
CA GLN A 468 -0.32 24.80 -18.53
C GLN A 468 0.23 24.94 -17.11
N TRP A 469 1.56 25.08 -16.92
CA TRP A 469 2.21 25.14 -15.61
C TRP A 469 1.59 26.13 -14.62
N PRO A 470 1.21 27.38 -15.00
CA PRO A 470 0.65 28.36 -14.06
C PRO A 470 -0.60 27.88 -13.32
N ARG A 471 -1.29 26.86 -13.86
CA ARG A 471 -2.54 26.30 -13.33
C ARG A 471 -2.44 24.78 -13.18
N MET A 472 -1.22 24.27 -12.97
CA MET A 472 -0.95 22.83 -12.85
C MET A 472 -0.68 22.43 -11.40
N LEU A 473 -1.18 21.25 -11.03
CA LEU A 473 -0.76 20.50 -9.85
C LEU A 473 -0.12 19.18 -10.29
N ILE A 474 1.09 18.92 -9.82
CA ILE A 474 1.77 17.65 -10.02
C ILE A 474 1.87 16.96 -8.65
N VAL A 475 1.43 15.71 -8.57
CA VAL A 475 1.57 14.85 -7.38
C VAL A 475 2.52 13.72 -7.75
N ILE A 476 3.67 13.67 -7.09
CA ILE A 476 4.64 12.56 -7.24
C ILE A 476 4.51 11.69 -6.01
N THR A 477 4.17 10.41 -6.16
CA THR A 477 4.14 9.47 -5.05
C THR A 477 4.45 8.05 -5.52
N HIS A 478 4.62 7.12 -4.57
CA HIS A 478 4.91 5.72 -4.83
C HIS A 478 3.66 4.87 -4.61
N ASP A 479 3.59 3.76 -5.35
CA ASP A 479 2.46 2.84 -5.30
C ASP A 479 2.33 2.08 -3.99
N ASP A 480 3.44 1.56 -3.48
CA ASP A 480 3.52 0.87 -2.20
C ASP A 480 4.89 1.09 -1.52
N ASN A 481 5.06 0.57 -0.31
CA ASN A 481 6.26 0.75 0.51
C ASN A 481 7.47 -0.09 0.06
N GLY A 482 7.29 -0.97 -0.93
CA GLY A 482 8.34 -1.85 -1.47
C GLY A 482 8.78 -2.95 -0.52
N GLY A 483 8.06 -3.18 0.59
CA GLY A 483 8.48 -4.06 1.68
C GLY A 483 9.51 -3.44 2.63
N PHE A 484 9.86 -2.16 2.44
CA PHE A 484 10.74 -1.43 3.34
C PHE A 484 9.96 -0.89 4.54
N TYR A 485 10.63 -0.88 5.69
CA TYR A 485 10.14 -0.38 6.95
C TYR A 485 9.83 1.12 6.88
N ASP A 486 8.81 1.52 7.63
CA ASP A 486 8.52 2.90 7.98
C ASP A 486 8.09 2.93 9.44
N HIS A 487 8.58 3.90 10.21
CA HIS A 487 8.30 3.94 11.64
C HIS A 487 6.89 4.43 11.97
N ALA A 488 6.26 5.24 11.13
CA ALA A 488 5.07 5.97 11.53
C ALA A 488 3.85 5.05 11.68
N PRO A 489 3.08 5.16 12.78
CA PRO A 489 1.89 4.36 12.97
C PRO A 489 0.90 4.50 11.81
N VAL A 490 0.46 3.36 11.27
CA VAL A 490 -0.51 3.32 10.18
C VAL A 490 -1.92 3.67 10.70
N PRO A 491 -2.62 4.65 10.10
CA PRO A 491 -4.00 4.97 10.47
C PRO A 491 -4.93 3.77 10.30
N ARG A 492 -5.83 3.57 11.26
CA ARG A 492 -6.80 2.46 11.21
C ARG A 492 -8.00 2.85 10.35
N GLY A 493 -7.93 2.55 9.06
CA GLY A 493 -9.01 2.77 8.10
C GLY A 493 -9.92 1.55 7.96
N ASP A 494 -10.27 1.23 6.71
CA ASP A 494 -11.02 0.03 6.36
C ASP A 494 -10.12 -1.23 6.39
N ARG A 495 -10.68 -2.39 6.06
CA ARG A 495 -9.94 -3.67 6.12
C ARG A 495 -8.76 -3.75 5.14
N PHE A 496 -8.75 -2.92 4.10
CA PHE A 496 -7.72 -2.95 3.07
C PHE A 496 -6.62 -1.94 3.32
N GLY A 497 -6.86 -0.89 4.11
CA GLY A 497 -5.82 0.09 4.39
C GLY A 497 -6.26 1.29 5.22
N PRO A 498 -5.45 2.36 5.25
CA PRO A 498 -4.19 2.53 4.52
C PRO A 498 -3.06 1.59 4.98
N GLY A 499 -1.97 1.52 4.21
CA GLY A 499 -0.73 0.82 4.58
C GLY A 499 0.35 1.79 5.09
N SER A 500 1.63 1.35 5.12
CA SER A 500 2.78 2.21 5.47
C SER A 500 2.87 3.52 4.67
N ARG A 501 3.60 4.49 5.23
CA ARG A 501 3.90 5.74 4.52
C ARG A 501 4.76 5.49 3.30
N VAL A 502 4.48 6.28 2.26
CA VAL A 502 5.23 6.33 1.01
C VAL A 502 5.62 7.79 0.73
N PRO A 503 6.69 8.04 -0.04
CA PRO A 503 7.04 9.40 -0.42
C PRO A 503 5.90 10.08 -1.18
N ALA A 504 5.67 11.37 -0.89
CA ALA A 504 4.75 12.21 -1.65
C ALA A 504 5.25 13.65 -1.72
N ILE A 505 5.38 14.18 -2.93
CA ILE A 505 5.76 15.58 -3.20
C ILE A 505 4.64 16.22 -4.00
N ILE A 506 4.13 17.36 -3.54
CA ILE A 506 3.19 18.16 -4.32
C ILE A 506 3.93 19.37 -4.89
N VAL A 507 3.90 19.46 -6.22
CA VAL A 507 4.64 20.43 -7.03
C VAL A 507 3.60 21.24 -7.81
N SER A 508 3.61 22.56 -7.61
CA SER A 508 2.66 23.48 -8.23
C SER A 508 3.15 24.92 -8.03
N PRO A 509 2.77 25.89 -8.89
CA PRO A 509 2.88 27.30 -8.54
C PRO A 509 2.24 27.61 -7.19
N PHE A 510 1.11 26.96 -6.89
CA PHE A 510 0.36 27.12 -5.63
C PHE A 510 0.90 26.28 -4.47
N ALA A 511 1.82 25.35 -4.70
CA ALA A 511 2.37 24.54 -3.60
C ALA A 511 3.20 25.44 -2.68
N LYS A 512 3.01 25.27 -1.36
CA LYS A 512 3.85 25.91 -0.33
C LYS A 512 5.31 25.52 -0.60
N LYS A 513 6.23 26.48 -0.50
CA LYS A 513 7.65 26.30 -0.85
C LYS A 513 8.45 25.89 0.39
N GLY A 514 9.34 24.92 0.23
CA GLY A 514 10.17 24.40 1.33
C GLY A 514 9.35 23.94 2.53
N PHE A 515 8.15 23.41 2.28
CA PHE A 515 7.16 23.11 3.31
C PHE A 515 7.07 21.60 3.54
N VAL A 516 6.96 21.19 4.80
CA VAL A 516 6.65 19.80 5.15
C VAL A 516 5.22 19.73 5.68
N ASP A 517 4.32 19.20 4.87
CA ASP A 517 2.91 19.03 5.21
C ASP A 517 2.72 17.80 6.10
N LYS A 518 2.10 18.02 7.26
CA LYS A 518 1.81 17.02 8.30
C LYS A 518 0.40 16.44 8.20
N THR A 519 -0.40 16.93 7.25
CA THR A 519 -1.79 16.48 7.08
C THR A 519 -1.80 14.99 6.73
N PRO A 520 -2.60 14.15 7.41
CA PRO A 520 -2.76 12.76 7.03
C PRO A 520 -3.41 12.64 5.65
N TYR A 521 -2.70 12.00 4.73
CA TYR A 521 -3.18 11.70 3.39
C TYR A 521 -3.05 10.20 3.10
N ASP A 522 -3.85 9.70 2.18
CA ASP A 522 -3.60 8.42 1.54
C ASP A 522 -3.63 8.55 0.02
N THR A 523 -3.37 7.47 -0.73
CA THR A 523 -3.54 7.46 -2.19
C THR A 523 -4.94 7.97 -2.62
N GLY A 524 -5.97 7.76 -1.81
CA GLY A 524 -7.32 8.27 -2.04
C GLY A 524 -7.45 9.79 -1.88
N SER A 525 -6.52 10.47 -1.21
CA SER A 525 -6.48 11.94 -1.13
C SER A 525 -6.30 12.59 -2.49
N ILE A 526 -5.61 11.93 -3.44
CA ILE A 526 -5.54 12.36 -4.84
C ILE A 526 -6.94 12.34 -5.48
N LEU A 527 -7.70 11.28 -5.22
CA LEU A 527 -9.07 11.15 -5.71
C LEU A 527 -10.01 12.17 -5.05
N ARG A 528 -9.83 12.48 -3.76
CA ARG A 528 -10.57 13.54 -3.06
C ARG A 528 -10.29 14.90 -3.69
N PHE A 529 -9.02 15.23 -3.98
CA PHE A 529 -8.64 16.46 -4.68
C PHE A 529 -9.36 16.58 -6.03
N ILE A 530 -9.23 15.56 -6.89
CA ILE A 530 -9.85 15.52 -8.23
C ILE A 530 -11.38 15.64 -8.11
N THR A 531 -11.99 14.86 -7.20
CA THR A 531 -13.44 14.87 -7.00
C THR A 531 -13.93 16.26 -6.63
N ARG A 532 -13.27 16.94 -5.69
CA ARG A 532 -13.64 18.30 -5.28
C ARG A 532 -13.40 19.32 -6.37
N ARG A 533 -12.24 19.24 -7.05
CA ARG A 533 -11.86 20.20 -8.08
C ARG A 533 -12.88 20.28 -9.23
N TRP A 534 -13.44 19.14 -9.63
CA TRP A 534 -14.40 19.09 -10.75
C TRP A 534 -15.83 18.79 -10.32
N ALA A 535 -16.14 18.89 -9.02
CA ALA A 535 -17.46 18.57 -8.45
C ALA A 535 -18.01 17.22 -8.96
N LEU A 536 -17.15 16.20 -8.93
CA LEU A 536 -17.49 14.83 -9.32
C LEU A 536 -18.33 14.17 -8.22
N GLU A 537 -19.10 13.15 -8.59
CA GLU A 537 -19.72 12.27 -7.60
C GLU A 537 -18.62 11.46 -6.86
N PRO A 538 -18.59 11.46 -5.52
CA PRO A 538 -17.59 10.71 -4.76
C PRO A 538 -17.63 9.21 -5.09
N LEU A 539 -16.45 8.58 -5.11
CA LEU A 539 -16.35 7.13 -5.22
C LEU A 539 -16.81 6.47 -3.91
N PRO A 540 -17.61 5.38 -3.96
CA PRO A 540 -18.09 4.70 -2.76
C PRO A 540 -16.99 4.31 -1.78
N GLY A 541 -15.83 3.87 -2.30
CA GLY A 541 -14.69 3.49 -1.47
C GLY A 541 -14.06 4.64 -0.67
N LEU A 542 -14.14 5.88 -1.16
CA LEU A 542 -13.70 7.05 -0.37
C LEU A 542 -14.65 7.31 0.80
N VAL A 543 -15.95 7.14 0.58
CA VAL A 543 -16.96 7.27 1.65
C VAL A 543 -16.75 6.19 2.70
N GLU A 544 -16.56 4.93 2.28
CA GLU A 544 -16.26 3.81 3.18
C GLU A 544 -14.99 4.06 4.00
N ARG A 545 -13.91 4.55 3.37
CA ARG A 545 -12.65 4.92 4.06
C ARG A 545 -12.88 5.99 5.12
N ASP A 546 -13.61 7.05 4.79
CA ASP A 546 -13.86 8.15 5.72
C ASP A 546 -14.73 7.70 6.91
N GLU A 547 -15.74 6.87 6.67
CA GLU A 547 -16.53 6.27 7.74
C GLU A 547 -15.72 5.32 8.62
N ALA A 548 -14.86 4.48 8.01
CA ALA A 548 -14.02 3.55 8.75
C ALA A 548 -13.03 4.29 9.67
N LEU A 549 -12.40 5.36 9.18
CA LEU A 549 -11.55 6.22 9.99
C LEU A 549 -12.32 6.82 11.17
N ARG A 550 -13.52 7.38 10.94
CA ARG A 550 -14.37 7.91 12.01
C ARG A 550 -14.75 6.85 13.04
N ARG A 551 -15.15 5.66 12.60
CA ARG A 551 -15.46 4.52 13.50
C ARG A 551 -14.26 4.12 14.36
N ASN A 552 -13.05 4.30 13.85
CA ASN A 552 -11.79 4.03 14.56
C ASN A 552 -11.24 5.25 15.31
N GLY A 553 -12.02 6.33 15.45
CA GLY A 553 -11.63 7.52 16.22
C GLY A 553 -10.67 8.49 15.51
N ALA A 554 -10.49 8.33 14.20
CA ALA A 554 -9.65 9.21 13.38
C ALA A 554 -10.50 10.16 12.51
N ALA A 555 -9.92 11.31 12.15
CA ALA A 555 -10.49 12.16 11.12
C ALA A 555 -10.33 11.52 9.73
N PRO A 556 -11.23 11.83 8.77
CA PRO A 556 -10.99 11.54 7.36
C PRO A 556 -9.64 12.05 6.87
N MET A 557 -9.07 11.38 5.87
CA MET A 557 -7.85 11.85 5.22
C MET A 557 -8.09 13.20 4.52
N GLY A 558 -7.06 14.03 4.47
CA GLY A 558 -7.11 15.28 3.74
C GLY A 558 -7.20 15.07 2.22
N ASP A 559 -7.29 16.16 1.47
CA ASP A 559 -7.49 16.18 0.02
C ASP A 559 -6.37 16.92 -0.72
N LEU A 560 -5.18 17.00 -0.14
CA LEU A 560 -4.00 17.73 -0.64
C LEU A 560 -4.11 19.26 -0.61
N SER A 561 -5.25 19.87 -0.26
CA SER A 561 -5.34 21.34 -0.20
C SER A 561 -4.46 21.95 0.90
N GLY A 562 -4.13 21.18 1.94
CA GLY A 562 -3.22 21.59 3.01
C GLY A 562 -1.79 21.90 2.54
N ALA A 563 -1.39 21.33 1.40
CA ALA A 563 -0.10 21.56 0.77
C ALA A 563 -0.04 22.83 -0.09
N LEU A 564 -1.19 23.50 -0.31
CA LEU A 564 -1.31 24.60 -1.24
C LEU A 564 -1.56 25.94 -0.52
N ASP A 565 -1.04 27.02 -1.10
CA ASP A 565 -1.42 28.39 -0.81
C ASP A 565 -2.27 28.91 -1.98
N LEU A 566 -3.59 28.73 -1.84
CA LEU A 566 -4.55 29.13 -2.86
C LEU A 566 -5.12 30.53 -2.61
N ALA A 567 -4.73 31.20 -1.52
CA ALA A 567 -5.16 32.56 -1.22
C ALA A 567 -4.33 33.62 -1.98
N ALA A 568 -3.15 33.24 -2.47
CA ALA A 568 -2.26 34.10 -3.25
C ALA A 568 -2.72 34.36 -4.69
N SER A 569 -3.76 33.67 -5.19
CA SER A 569 -4.22 33.75 -6.60
C SER A 569 -5.01 35.03 -6.95
N GLY A 570 -5.04 36.03 -6.07
CA GLY A 570 -5.75 37.30 -6.25
C GLY A 570 -4.84 38.54 -6.27
N ARG A 571 -3.53 38.39 -6.52
CA ARG A 571 -2.59 39.53 -6.66
C ARG A 571 -1.93 39.56 -8.02
#